data_AF-A0A7W0J672-F1
#
_entry.id   AF-A0A7W0J672-F1
#
_cell.length_a   1.000
_cell.length_b   1.000
_cell.length_c   1.000
_cell.angle_alpha   90.00
_cell.angle_beta   90.00
_cell.angle_gamma   90.00
#
_symmetry.space_group_name_H-M   'P 1'
#
loop_
_entity.id
_entity.type
_entity.pdbx_description
1 polymer ?
#
loop_
_entity_poly.entity_id
_entity_poly.type
_entity_poly.pdbx_seq_one_letter_code
_entity_poly.pdbx_strand_id
1 'polypeptide(L)'
;MGKLEEIERKQESQTPQLEQETEDVTQKIKELDKKIDDLENAIKAISDDEAVRASLNRTLNERQQEKQQEEKRARDIELLIEDLSSELDEYEDINKKSRDEVTSLQAVEDVSDALSFIDQRESWINQRRDKISDMKDQLKRIG
;
A
#
# COMPACT_ATOMS: atom_id res chain seq x y z
N MET A 1 19.87 14.52 -13.35
CA MET A 1 18.72 13.62 -13.18
C MET A 1 17.51 14.54 -13.04
N GLY A 2 16.50 14.36 -13.89
CA GLY A 2 15.29 15.21 -13.87
C GLY A 2 14.33 14.78 -12.76
N LYS A 3 13.45 15.69 -12.33
CA LYS A 3 12.45 15.41 -11.27
C LYS A 3 11.55 14.20 -11.59
N LEU A 4 11.16 14.05 -12.86
CA LEU A 4 10.38 12.91 -13.33
C LEU A 4 11.16 11.59 -13.19
N GLU A 5 12.45 11.58 -13.57
CA GLU A 5 13.30 10.37 -13.46
C GLU A 5 13.50 9.94 -12.00
N GLU A 6 13.53 10.90 -11.07
CA GLU A 6 13.63 10.61 -9.64
C GLU A 6 12.36 9.94 -9.10
N ILE A 7 11.18 10.49 -9.44
CA ILE A 7 9.89 9.91 -9.05
C ILE A 7 9.71 8.53 -9.70
N GLU A 8 10.04 8.36 -10.99
CA GLU A 8 9.99 7.06 -11.68
C GLU A 8 10.82 6.00 -10.94
N ARG A 9 12.08 6.32 -10.62
CA ARG A 9 12.97 5.39 -9.92
C ARG A 9 12.45 5.04 -8.52
N LYS A 10 11.91 6.02 -7.80
CA LYS A 10 11.32 5.77 -6.47
C LYS A 10 10.10 4.87 -6.58
N GLN A 11 9.18 5.16 -7.50
CA GLN A 11 7.98 4.34 -7.75
C GLN A 11 8.34 2.92 -8.20
N GLU A 12 9.33 2.75 -9.07
CA GLU A 12 9.78 1.45 -9.55
C GLU A 12 10.40 0.59 -8.45
N SER A 13 11.13 1.20 -7.52
CA SER A 13 11.79 0.49 -6.43
C SER A 13 10.87 0.23 -5.23
N GLN A 14 10.02 1.18 -4.87
CA GLN A 14 9.22 1.13 -3.65
C GLN A 14 7.85 0.47 -3.84
N THR A 15 7.17 0.66 -4.97
CA THR A 15 5.82 0.09 -5.19
C THR A 15 5.81 -1.44 -5.01
N PRO A 16 6.72 -2.22 -5.62
CA PRO A 16 6.70 -3.68 -5.46
C PRO A 16 6.99 -4.14 -4.02
N GLN A 17 7.83 -3.40 -3.29
CA GLN A 17 8.15 -3.70 -1.89
C GLN A 17 6.91 -3.49 -1.02
N LEU A 18 6.24 -2.35 -1.18
CA LEU A 18 5.02 -2.04 -0.44
C LEU A 18 3.86 -2.97 -0.82
N GLU A 19 3.76 -3.41 -2.08
CA GLU A 19 2.77 -4.42 -2.50
C GLU A 19 2.94 -5.71 -1.69
N GLN A 20 4.18 -6.22 -1.63
CA GLN A 20 4.48 -7.41 -0.86
C GLN A 20 4.24 -7.20 0.65
N GLU A 21 4.71 -6.08 1.21
CA GLU A 21 4.52 -5.79 2.62
C GLU A 21 3.04 -5.63 3.02
N THR A 22 2.24 -5.05 2.12
CA THR A 22 0.79 -4.91 2.29
C THR A 22 0.12 -6.28 2.31
N GLU A 23 0.50 -7.17 1.40
CA GLU A 23 -0.02 -8.54 1.38
C GLU A 23 0.37 -9.29 2.66
N ASP A 24 1.65 -9.24 3.05
CA ASP A 24 2.18 -9.92 4.23
C ASP A 24 1.47 -9.47 5.51
N VAL A 25 1.36 -8.16 5.74
CA VAL A 25 0.70 -7.62 6.95
C VAL A 25 -0.79 -7.95 6.97
N THR A 26 -1.45 -7.89 5.82
CA THR A 26 -2.87 -8.22 5.68
C THR A 26 -3.15 -9.68 5.98
N GLN A 27 -2.33 -10.59 5.46
CA GLN A 27 -2.45 -12.02 5.75
C GLN A 27 -2.18 -12.31 7.21
N LYS A 28 -1.13 -11.71 7.78
CA LYS A 28 -0.73 -11.90 9.17
C LYS A 28 -1.82 -11.47 10.15
N ILE A 29 -2.44 -10.32 9.94
CA ILE A 29 -3.54 -9.83 10.80
C ILE A 29 -4.73 -10.78 10.75
N LYS A 30 -5.14 -11.25 9.55
CA LYS A 30 -6.24 -12.23 9.42
C LYS A 30 -5.96 -13.54 10.15
N GLU A 31 -4.72 -14.02 10.09
CA GLU A 31 -4.33 -15.21 10.85
C GLU A 31 -4.40 -14.99 12.37
N LEU A 32 -3.98 -13.82 12.84
CA LEU A 32 -4.01 -13.46 14.25
C LEU A 32 -5.45 -13.34 14.75
N ASP A 33 -6.34 -12.71 13.98
CA ASP A 33 -7.76 -12.63 14.29
C ASP A 33 -8.39 -14.00 14.47
N LYS A 34 -8.16 -14.91 13.51
CA LYS A 34 -8.65 -16.28 13.64
C LYS A 34 -8.12 -16.98 14.90
N LYS A 35 -6.82 -16.85 15.18
CA LYS A 35 -6.20 -17.47 16.37
C LYS A 35 -6.75 -16.87 17.67
N ILE A 36 -7.00 -15.57 17.70
CA ILE A 36 -7.59 -14.86 18.83
C ILE A 36 -9.02 -15.37 19.06
N ASP A 37 -9.85 -15.44 18.02
CA ASP A 37 -11.22 -15.96 18.10
C ASP A 37 -11.25 -17.41 18.61
N ASP A 38 -10.38 -18.27 18.08
CA ASP A 38 -10.25 -19.66 18.50
C ASP A 38 -9.85 -19.76 19.99
N LEU A 39 -8.89 -18.94 20.43
CA LEU A 39 -8.46 -18.88 21.84
C LEU A 39 -9.57 -18.38 22.76
N GLU A 40 -10.28 -17.32 22.38
CA GLU A 40 -11.40 -16.81 23.16
C GLU A 40 -12.51 -17.84 23.32
N ASN A 41 -12.83 -18.58 22.25
CA ASN A 41 -13.81 -19.65 22.28
C ASN A 41 -13.35 -20.82 23.17
N ALA A 42 -12.08 -21.21 23.08
CA ALA A 42 -11.51 -22.25 23.95
C ALA A 42 -11.54 -21.84 25.43
N ILE A 43 -11.19 -20.59 25.74
CA ILE A 43 -11.23 -20.03 27.10
C ILE A 43 -12.66 -20.03 27.66
N LYS A 44 -13.66 -19.68 26.84
CA LYS A 44 -15.08 -19.71 27.22
C LYS A 44 -15.59 -21.13 27.49
N ALA A 45 -15.04 -22.13 26.80
CA ALA A 45 -15.44 -23.53 26.95
C ALA A 45 -14.83 -24.22 28.19
N ILE A 46 -13.75 -23.68 28.76
CA ILE A 46 -13.10 -24.23 29.96
C ILE A 46 -13.79 -23.69 31.21
N SER A 47 -14.58 -24.55 31.87
CA SER A 47 -15.29 -24.23 33.11
C SER A 47 -14.46 -24.40 34.38
N ASP A 48 -13.68 -25.49 34.46
CA ASP A 48 -13.21 -25.99 35.76
C ASP A 48 -11.67 -26.06 35.91
N ASP A 49 -10.91 -25.88 34.82
CA ASP A 49 -9.45 -25.90 34.86
C ASP A 49 -8.86 -24.48 34.82
N GLU A 50 -8.72 -23.91 36.01
CA GLU A 50 -8.21 -22.54 36.19
C GLU A 50 -6.76 -22.39 35.72
N ALA A 51 -5.93 -23.45 35.83
CA ALA A 51 -4.54 -23.42 35.40
C ALA A 51 -4.44 -23.36 33.86
N VAL A 52 -5.21 -24.19 33.16
CA VAL A 52 -5.28 -24.17 31.69
C VAL A 52 -5.87 -22.84 31.21
N ARG A 53 -6.94 -22.36 31.85
CA ARG A 53 -7.55 -21.07 31.52
C ARG A 53 -6.57 -19.91 31.70
N ALA A 54 -5.79 -19.88 32.79
CA ALA A 54 -4.76 -18.88 33.02
C ALA A 54 -3.65 -18.93 31.95
N SER A 55 -3.24 -20.12 31.53
CA SER A 55 -2.26 -20.31 30.45
C SER A 55 -2.78 -19.76 29.12
N LEU A 56 -4.01 -20.10 28.73
CA LEU A 56 -4.61 -19.65 27.47
C LEU A 56 -4.83 -18.12 27.46
N ASN A 57 -5.22 -17.53 28.59
CA ASN A 57 -5.33 -16.06 28.70
C ASN A 57 -3.99 -15.36 28.48
N ARG A 58 -2.87 -15.95 28.92
CA ARG A 58 -1.53 -15.39 28.61
C ARG A 58 -1.25 -15.44 27.12
N THR A 59 -1.50 -16.57 26.48
CA THR A 59 -1.33 -16.70 25.03
C THR A 59 -2.25 -15.76 24.26
N LEU A 60 -3.51 -15.58 24.68
CA LEU A 60 -4.44 -14.61 24.10
C LEU A 60 -3.86 -13.19 24.15
N ASN A 61 -3.35 -12.77 25.32
CA ASN A 61 -2.73 -11.47 25.49
C ASN A 61 -1.50 -11.30 24.58
N GLU A 62 -0.65 -12.32 24.45
CA GLU A 62 0.51 -12.30 23.54
C GLU A 62 0.08 -12.11 22.08
N ARG A 63 -0.97 -12.83 21.62
CA ARG A 63 -1.50 -12.70 20.25
C ARG A 63 -2.16 -11.35 20.00
N GLN A 64 -2.86 -10.79 20.99
CA GLN A 64 -3.41 -9.44 20.89
C GLN A 64 -2.31 -8.38 20.79
N GLN A 65 -1.22 -8.53 21.54
CA GLN A 65 -0.05 -7.65 21.41
C GLN A 65 0.63 -7.77 20.05
N GLU A 66 0.78 -9.00 19.53
CA GLU A 66 1.31 -9.25 18.19
C GLU A 66 0.42 -8.58 17.13
N LYS A 67 -0.91 -8.71 17.24
CA LYS A 67 -1.86 -8.05 16.33
C LYS A 67 -1.71 -6.53 16.35
N GLN A 68 -1.62 -5.93 17.53
CA GLN A 68 -1.43 -4.47 17.66
C GLN A 68 -0.13 -3.98 17.01
N GLN A 69 0.94 -4.79 17.01
CA GLN A 69 2.19 -4.45 16.33
C GLN A 69 2.02 -4.49 14.80
N GLU A 70 1.34 -5.51 14.27
CA GLU A 70 1.05 -5.59 12.84
C GLU A 70 0.08 -4.51 12.38
N GLU A 71 -0.94 -4.17 13.17
CA GLU A 71 -1.83 -3.04 12.89
C GLU A 71 -1.09 -1.70 12.85
N LYS A 72 -0.08 -1.53 13.72
CA LYS A 72 0.79 -0.35 13.67
C LYS A 72 1.61 -0.35 12.38
N ARG A 73 2.19 -1.49 12.00
CA ARG A 73 2.95 -1.63 10.75
C ARG A 73 2.07 -1.34 9.53
N ALA A 74 0.81 -1.79 9.52
CA ALA A 74 -0.15 -1.48 8.48
C ALA A 74 -0.36 0.03 8.33
N ARG A 75 -0.50 0.78 9.43
CA ARG A 75 -0.61 2.26 9.39
C ARG A 75 0.67 2.92 8.87
N ASP A 76 1.84 2.41 9.25
CA ASP A 76 3.11 2.93 8.75
C ASP A 76 3.22 2.72 7.22
N ILE A 77 2.74 1.57 6.72
CA ILE A 77 2.64 1.29 5.27
C ILE A 77 1.63 2.23 4.58
N GLU A 78 0.46 2.49 5.19
CA GLU A 78 -0.53 3.44 4.63
C GLU A 78 0.08 4.83 4.39
N LEU A 79 0.89 5.34 5.33
CA LEU A 79 1.56 6.63 5.19
C LEU A 79 2.57 6.63 4.04
N LEU A 80 3.31 5.54 3.83
CA LEU A 80 4.24 5.41 2.70
C LEU A 80 3.50 5.35 1.36
N ILE A 81 2.35 4.68 1.33
CA ILE A 81 1.50 4.61 0.14
C ILE A 81 0.91 6.00 -0.16
N GLU A 82 0.55 6.79 0.85
CA GLU A 82 0.07 8.16 0.68
C GLU A 82 1.16 9.08 0.11
N ASP A 83 2.40 8.93 0.56
CA ASP A 83 3.57 9.63 0.00
C ASP A 83 3.75 9.30 -1.49
N LEU A 84 3.78 8.00 -1.86
CA LEU A 84 3.87 7.59 -3.26
C LEU A 84 2.69 8.08 -4.11
N SER A 85 1.49 8.13 -3.54
CA SER A 85 0.31 8.66 -4.22
C SER A 85 0.48 10.14 -4.53
N SER A 86 0.99 10.92 -3.57
CA SER A 86 1.22 12.35 -3.73
C SER A 86 2.31 12.64 -4.78
N GLU A 87 3.33 11.80 -4.86
CA GLU A 87 4.36 11.89 -5.90
C GLU A 87 3.83 11.62 -7.31
N LEU A 88 2.89 10.67 -7.47
CA LEU A 88 2.25 10.43 -8.76
C LEU A 88 1.39 11.62 -9.19
N ASP A 89 0.72 12.29 -8.24
CA ASP A 89 -0.06 13.49 -8.55
C ASP A 89 0.86 14.63 -9.03
N GLU A 90 2.01 14.82 -8.39
CA GLU A 90 3.01 15.77 -8.87
C GLU A 90 3.58 15.37 -10.24
N TYR A 91 3.84 14.08 -10.46
CA TYR A 91 4.32 13.56 -11.73
C TYR A 91 3.30 13.82 -12.86
N GLU A 92 2.02 13.60 -12.59
CA GLU A 92 0.93 13.88 -13.54
C GLU A 92 0.84 15.37 -13.87
N ASP A 93 0.93 16.25 -12.87
CA ASP A 93 0.92 17.69 -13.07
C ASP A 93 2.04 18.17 -13.98
N ILE A 94 3.25 17.61 -13.80
CA ILE A 94 4.39 17.91 -14.66
C ILE A 94 4.16 17.36 -16.08
N ASN A 95 3.70 16.11 -16.22
CA ASN A 95 3.44 15.51 -17.52
C ASN A 95 2.35 16.26 -18.30
N LYS A 96 1.31 16.74 -17.61
CA LYS A 96 0.25 17.59 -18.18
C LYS A 96 0.78 18.93 -18.65
N LYS A 97 1.62 19.62 -17.86
CA LYS A 97 2.27 20.86 -18.29
C LYS A 97 3.14 20.64 -19.52
N SER A 98 3.91 19.55 -19.55
CA SER A 98 4.68 19.18 -20.74
C SER A 98 3.79 18.95 -21.95
N ARG A 99 2.60 18.33 -21.78
CA ARG A 99 1.62 18.17 -22.87
C ARG A 99 1.15 19.50 -23.42
N ASP A 100 0.77 20.43 -22.54
CA ASP A 100 0.26 21.74 -22.94
C ASP A 100 1.34 22.52 -23.72
N GLU A 101 2.58 22.52 -23.23
CA GLU A 101 3.72 23.16 -23.89
C GLU A 101 4.02 22.53 -25.27
N VAL A 102 4.10 21.20 -25.35
CA VAL A 102 4.38 20.48 -26.60
C VAL A 102 3.25 20.69 -27.62
N THR A 103 1.99 20.67 -27.17
CA THR A 103 0.84 20.90 -28.03
C THR A 103 0.86 22.31 -28.65
N SER A 104 1.35 23.31 -27.92
CA SER A 104 1.48 24.68 -28.44
C SER A 104 2.47 24.79 -29.62
N LEU A 105 3.42 23.86 -29.74
CA LEU A 105 4.42 23.81 -30.79
C LEU A 105 3.96 23.07 -32.05
N GLN A 106 2.82 22.37 -32.02
CA GLN A 106 2.27 21.63 -33.17
C GLN A 106 2.08 22.49 -34.43
N ALA A 107 1.87 23.79 -34.26
CA ALA A 107 1.67 24.71 -35.38
C ALA A 107 2.98 25.01 -36.15
N VAL A 108 4.14 24.74 -35.55
CA VAL A 108 5.45 25.14 -36.07
C VAL A 108 6.42 23.99 -36.28
N GLU A 109 6.24 22.86 -35.58
CA GLU A 109 7.14 21.69 -35.66
C GLU A 109 6.35 20.38 -35.55
N ASP A 110 6.94 19.29 -36.05
CA ASP A 110 6.46 17.95 -35.77
C ASP A 110 6.81 17.56 -34.33
N VAL A 111 5.79 17.29 -33.53
CA VAL A 111 5.90 16.96 -32.10
C VAL A 111 5.34 15.58 -31.78
N SER A 112 5.08 14.74 -32.79
CA SER A 112 4.49 13.41 -32.61
C SER A 112 5.26 12.56 -31.60
N ASP A 113 6.59 12.59 -31.67
CA ASP A 113 7.46 11.80 -30.80
C ASP A 113 7.36 12.27 -29.34
N ALA A 114 7.38 13.59 -29.12
CA ALA A 114 7.25 14.17 -27.79
C ALA A 114 5.89 13.85 -27.16
N LEU A 115 4.79 13.92 -27.94
CA LEU A 115 3.46 13.53 -27.48
C LEU A 115 3.38 12.03 -27.17
N SER A 116 4.00 11.18 -27.99
CA SER A 116 4.06 9.75 -27.73
C SER A 116 4.76 9.43 -26.40
N PHE A 117 5.83 10.16 -26.04
CA PHE A 117 6.48 9.97 -24.73
C PHE A 117 5.57 10.40 -23.57
N ILE A 118 4.82 11.49 -23.73
CA ILE A 118 3.87 11.97 -22.73
C ILE A 118 2.72 10.98 -22.52
N ASP A 119 2.22 10.38 -23.60
CA ASP A 119 1.18 9.35 -23.55
C ASP A 119 1.68 8.08 -22.86
N GLN A 120 2.92 7.67 -23.12
CA GLN A 120 3.56 6.55 -22.41
C GLN A 120 3.65 6.81 -20.90
N ARG A 121 4.03 8.04 -20.52
CA ARG A 121 4.07 8.45 -19.11
C ARG A 121 2.71 8.42 -18.46
N GLU A 122 1.66 8.91 -19.14
CA GLU A 122 0.30 8.84 -18.62
C GLU A 122 -0.17 7.40 -18.40
N SER A 123 0.12 6.50 -19.35
CA SER A 123 -0.17 5.07 -19.17
C SER A 123 0.57 4.49 -17.97
N TRP A 124 1.83 4.88 -17.75
CA TRP A 124 2.63 4.41 -16.60
C TRP A 124 2.07 4.94 -15.28
N ILE A 125 1.68 6.22 -15.21
CA ILE A 125 1.05 6.83 -14.02
C ILE A 125 -0.20 6.05 -13.63
N ASN A 126 -1.06 5.77 -14.61
CA ASN A 126 -2.32 5.06 -14.36
C ASN A 126 -2.08 3.64 -13.84
N GLN A 127 -1.12 2.90 -14.41
CA GLN A 127 -0.73 1.58 -13.89
C GLN A 127 -0.23 1.63 -12.44
N ARG A 128 0.52 2.68 -12.07
CA ARG A 128 1.00 2.85 -10.69
C ARG A 128 -0.12 3.25 -9.74
N ARG A 129 -1.06 4.08 -10.18
CA ARG A 129 -2.26 4.43 -9.40
C ARG A 129 -3.14 3.21 -9.11
N ASP A 130 -3.34 2.34 -10.08
CA ASP A 130 -4.13 1.12 -9.89
C ASP A 130 -3.51 0.25 -8.80
N LYS A 131 -2.18 0.03 -8.86
CA LYS A 131 -1.42 -0.69 -7.82
C LYS A 131 -1.54 -0.06 -6.44
N ILE A 132 -1.40 1.26 -6.35
CA ILE A 132 -1.58 2.01 -5.09
C ILE A 132 -3.02 1.87 -4.56
N SER A 133 -4.01 1.93 -5.44
CA SER A 133 -5.41 1.75 -5.07
C SER A 133 -5.67 0.35 -4.52
N ASP A 134 -5.12 -0.69 -5.16
CA ASP A 134 -5.25 -2.08 -4.71
C ASP A 134 -4.66 -2.26 -3.30
N MET A 135 -3.47 -1.71 -3.04
CA MET A 135 -2.86 -1.76 -1.70
C MET A 135 -3.72 -1.03 -0.66
N LYS A 136 -4.22 0.17 -0.97
CA LYS A 136 -5.12 0.93 -0.09
C LYS A 136 -6.39 0.12 0.22
N ASP A 137 -6.95 -0.57 -0.76
CA ASP A 137 -8.15 -1.37 -0.57
C ASP A 137 -7.89 -2.66 0.20
N GLN A 138 -6.69 -3.24 0.12
CA GLN A 138 -6.28 -4.35 0.99
C GLN A 138 -6.20 -3.92 2.46
N LEU A 139 -5.59 -2.77 2.74
CA LEU A 139 -5.43 -2.24 4.11
C LEU A 139 -6.79 -1.83 4.73
N LYS A 140 -7.72 -1.29 3.94
CA LYS A 140 -9.09 -1.03 4.43
C LYS A 140 -9.87 -2.27 4.84
N ARG A 141 -9.50 -3.47 4.38
CA ARG A 141 -10.21 -4.72 4.70
C ARG A 141 -9.79 -5.34 6.04
N ILE A 142 -8.74 -4.81 6.67
CA ILE A 142 -8.23 -5.29 7.96
C ILE A 142 -8.52 -4.32 9.12
N GLY A 143 -9.04 -3.12 8.84
CA GLY A 143 -9.57 -2.16 9.83
C GLY A 143 -11.09 -2.18 9.89
#